data_AF-A0A3D1IL48-F1
#
_entry.id   AF-A0A3D1IL48-F1
#
_cell.length_a   1.000
_cell.length_b   1.000
_cell.length_c   1.000
_cell.angle_alpha   90.00
_cell.angle_beta   90.00
_cell.angle_gamma   90.00
#
_symmetry.space_group_name_H-M   'P 1'
#
loop_
_entity.id
_entity.type
_entity.pdbx_description
1 polymer ?
#
loop_
_entity_poly.entity_id
_entity_poly.type
_entity_poly.pdbx_seq_one_letter_code
_entity_poly.pdbx_strand_id
1 'polypeptide(L)'
;MASPPVSADESDHDTTASRVLVGTSDYNYVEWKGRFYPEKLTAKKMLPFYAERLSTVEINYTFYRMPTDSLLTGWSEVTLDHFRFTLKAPRRITHIARLRGCEEMVSEFCGAAQTRGAQLGVRLFQLPPSFEKNLAVFDEFFGILPPGVRAAFEFRHTPWHDPDVFDRLRARRLALCVADSERMTTPTEVAVPYGYFGLRDQVYQPDDIARWHVLGRTPRAGALSRVGLLPGQGPKRGHATD
;
A
#
# COMPACT_ATOMS: atom_id res chain seq x y z
N MET A 1 -60.59 -6.31 -25.89
CA MET A 1 -59.31 -7.04 -25.96
C MET A 1 -58.21 -6.06 -25.62
N ALA A 2 -57.67 -6.16 -24.41
CA ALA A 2 -56.60 -5.30 -23.92
C ALA A 2 -55.38 -6.17 -23.63
N SER A 3 -54.22 -5.75 -24.12
CA SER A 3 -52.93 -6.44 -24.00
C SER A 3 -52.49 -6.63 -22.55
N PRO A 4 -51.74 -7.69 -22.21
CA PRO A 4 -51.13 -7.83 -20.90
C PRO A 4 -49.93 -6.87 -20.74
N PRO A 5 -49.57 -6.46 -19.52
CA PRO A 5 -48.41 -5.61 -19.28
C PRO A 5 -47.11 -6.39 -19.51
N VAL A 6 -46.18 -5.72 -20.20
CA VAL A 6 -44.80 -6.16 -20.43
C VAL A 6 -44.06 -6.28 -19.11
N SER A 7 -43.49 -7.45 -18.87
CA SER A 7 -42.55 -7.73 -17.78
C SER A 7 -41.30 -6.87 -17.95
N ALA A 8 -40.97 -6.06 -16.93
CA ALA A 8 -39.70 -5.37 -16.86
C ALA A 8 -38.60 -6.42 -16.59
N ASP A 9 -37.78 -6.64 -17.61
CA ASP A 9 -36.49 -7.31 -17.51
C ASP A 9 -35.52 -6.35 -16.82
N GLU A 10 -35.48 -6.38 -15.48
CA GLU A 10 -34.42 -5.73 -14.71
C GLU A 10 -33.15 -6.57 -14.85
N SER A 11 -32.42 -6.33 -15.93
CA SER A 11 -31.05 -6.79 -16.08
C SER A 11 -30.18 -6.08 -15.03
N ASP A 12 -29.89 -6.80 -13.96
CA ASP A 12 -29.02 -6.40 -12.86
C ASP A 12 -27.59 -6.22 -13.37
N HIS A 13 -27.26 -5.02 -13.86
CA HIS A 13 -25.88 -4.59 -14.07
C HIS A 13 -25.30 -4.13 -12.73
N ASP A 14 -24.92 -5.10 -11.88
CA ASP A 14 -24.05 -4.82 -10.73
C ASP A 14 -22.68 -4.39 -11.27
N THR A 15 -22.55 -3.08 -11.46
CA THR A 15 -21.29 -2.42 -11.76
C THR A 15 -20.45 -2.49 -10.49
N THR A 16 -19.67 -3.56 -10.34
CA THR A 16 -18.79 -3.83 -9.19
C THR A 16 -18.07 -2.55 -8.74
N ALA A 17 -18.57 -1.93 -7.67
CA ALA A 17 -18.04 -0.68 -7.17
C ALA A 17 -16.59 -0.90 -6.72
N SER A 18 -15.66 -0.14 -7.29
CA SER A 18 -14.25 -0.27 -6.95
C SER A 18 -14.00 0.09 -5.47
N ARG A 19 -13.62 -0.89 -4.65
CA ARG A 19 -13.44 -0.72 -3.20
C ARG A 19 -12.16 0.05 -2.87
N VAL A 20 -12.29 1.16 -2.16
CA VAL A 20 -11.16 1.94 -1.59
C VAL A 20 -11.01 1.61 -0.11
N LEU A 21 -9.82 1.17 0.28
CA LEU A 21 -9.41 0.95 1.66
C LEU A 21 -8.55 2.14 2.07
N VAL A 22 -8.87 2.76 3.19
CA VAL A 22 -8.10 3.89 3.74
C VAL A 22 -7.45 3.49 5.06
N GLY A 23 -6.21 3.89 5.22
CA GLY A 23 -5.37 3.58 6.37
C GLY A 23 -4.28 4.62 6.59
N THR A 24 -3.26 4.24 7.37
CA THR A 24 -2.09 5.06 7.70
C THR A 24 -0.81 4.25 7.59
N SER A 25 0.33 4.94 7.45
CA SER A 25 1.65 4.34 7.64
C SER A 25 1.87 4.11 9.13
N ASP A 26 1.79 2.85 9.56
CA ASP A 26 1.69 2.35 10.94
C ASP A 26 0.43 2.77 11.70
N TYR A 27 0.24 2.13 12.86
CA TYR A 27 -0.88 2.36 13.77
C TYR A 27 -0.44 2.74 15.19
N ASN A 28 0.79 2.45 15.61
CA ASN A 28 1.18 2.44 17.03
C ASN A 28 1.79 3.75 17.56
N TYR A 29 1.28 4.91 17.12
CA TYR A 29 1.75 6.22 17.59
C TYR A 29 1.15 6.59 18.95
N VAL A 30 2.00 6.91 19.93
CA VAL A 30 1.56 7.31 21.29
C VAL A 30 0.92 8.69 21.26
N GLU A 31 1.38 9.54 20.35
CA GLU A 31 0.93 10.92 20.11
C GLU A 31 -0.54 10.99 19.68
N TRP A 32 -1.12 9.86 19.25
CA TRP A 32 -2.52 9.77 18.85
C TRP A 32 -3.48 9.53 20.03
N LYS A 33 -2.95 9.27 21.22
CA LYS A 33 -3.75 9.20 22.45
C LYS A 33 -4.40 10.54 22.76
N GLY A 34 -5.65 10.49 23.20
CA GLY A 34 -6.48 11.66 23.45
C GLY A 34 -7.10 12.28 22.20
N ARG A 35 -6.74 11.82 21.00
CA ARG A 35 -7.27 12.31 19.72
C ARG A 35 -7.95 11.21 18.92
N PHE A 36 -7.21 10.16 18.59
CA PHE A 36 -7.71 8.98 17.90
C PHE A 36 -7.85 7.80 18.87
N TYR A 37 -6.83 7.56 19.71
CA TYR A 37 -6.87 6.54 20.74
C TYR A 37 -7.39 7.08 22.07
N PRO A 38 -8.10 6.28 22.88
CA PRO A 38 -8.37 6.62 24.27
C PRO A 38 -7.07 6.87 25.04
N GLU A 39 -7.07 7.87 25.92
CA GLU A 39 -5.89 8.33 26.66
C GLU A 39 -5.14 7.19 27.36
N LYS A 40 -5.89 6.29 28.00
CA LYS A 40 -5.36 5.16 28.77
C LYS A 40 -5.24 3.85 27.96
N LEU A 41 -5.38 3.90 26.64
CA LEU A 41 -5.28 2.69 25.80
C LEU A 41 -3.86 2.11 25.87
N THR A 42 -3.75 0.81 26.09
CA THR A 42 -2.45 0.12 26.11
C THR A 42 -1.98 -0.17 24.68
N ALA A 43 -0.66 -0.28 24.48
CA ALA A 43 -0.09 -0.55 23.15
C ALA A 43 -0.63 -1.85 22.53
N LYS A 44 -0.84 -2.90 23.33
CA LYS A 44 -1.43 -4.18 22.88
C LYS A 44 -2.84 -4.01 22.29
N LYS A 45 -3.59 -3.01 22.74
CA LYS A 45 -4.96 -2.74 22.28
C LYS A 45 -5.04 -1.77 21.09
N MET A 46 -3.92 -1.15 20.68
CA MET A 46 -3.93 -0.16 19.59
C MET A 46 -4.33 -0.76 18.25
N LEU A 47 -3.79 -1.93 17.87
CA LEU A 47 -4.13 -2.56 16.60
C LEU A 47 -5.61 -2.96 16.50
N PRO A 48 -6.20 -3.68 17.47
CA PRO A 48 -7.64 -3.98 17.42
C PRO A 48 -8.49 -2.70 17.38
N PHE A 49 -8.17 -1.70 18.20
CA PHE A 49 -8.90 -0.42 18.18
C PHE A 49 -8.82 0.29 16.82
N TYR A 50 -7.64 0.27 16.19
CA TYR A 50 -7.41 0.84 14.87
C TYR A 50 -8.21 0.11 13.78
N ALA A 51 -8.19 -1.22 13.81
CA ALA A 51 -8.81 -2.08 12.80
C ALA A 51 -10.36 -2.06 12.82
N GLU A 52 -10.96 -1.59 13.91
CA GLU A 52 -12.40 -1.31 13.98
C GLU A 52 -12.81 -0.04 13.21
N ARG A 53 -11.86 0.88 12.93
CA ARG A 53 -12.13 2.23 12.41
C ARG A 53 -11.58 2.46 11.02
N LEU A 54 -10.49 1.79 10.67
CA LEU A 54 -9.84 1.88 9.36
C LEU A 54 -9.73 0.48 8.76
N SER A 55 -9.69 0.40 7.42
CA SER A 55 -9.77 -0.89 6.73
C SER A 55 -8.42 -1.47 6.32
N THR A 56 -7.33 -0.70 6.48
CA THR A 56 -6.00 -1.14 6.11
C THR A 56 -4.92 -0.41 6.90
N VAL A 57 -3.71 -0.97 6.95
CA VAL A 57 -2.51 -0.31 7.49
C VAL A 57 -1.26 -0.68 6.68
N GLU A 58 -0.35 0.27 6.46
CA GLU A 58 1.02 -0.01 5.99
C GLU A 58 1.90 -0.26 7.22
N ILE A 59 2.51 -1.43 7.33
CA ILE A 59 3.42 -1.77 8.41
C ILE A 59 4.85 -1.39 8.00
N ASN A 60 5.47 -0.46 8.73
CA ASN A 60 6.89 -0.16 8.55
C ASN A 60 7.80 -1.00 9.44
N TYR A 61 7.29 -1.67 10.48
CA TYR A 61 8.11 -2.58 11.29
C TYR A 61 8.92 -3.56 10.42
N THR A 62 8.31 -4.09 9.36
CA THR A 62 8.93 -5.04 8.42
C THR A 62 10.07 -4.44 7.59
N PHE A 63 10.15 -3.10 7.51
CA PHE A 63 11.28 -2.41 6.92
C PHE A 63 12.56 -2.61 7.73
N TYR A 64 12.45 -2.69 9.05
CA TYR A 64 13.62 -2.80 9.93
C TYR A 64 13.94 -4.24 10.32
N ARG A 65 12.93 -5.11 10.38
CA ARG A 65 13.08 -6.52 10.79
C ARG A 65 12.24 -7.42 9.90
N MET A 66 12.74 -8.60 9.57
CA MET A 66 11.93 -9.58 8.85
C MET A 66 10.70 -9.97 9.71
N PRO A 67 9.47 -9.98 9.16
CA PRO A 67 8.32 -10.47 9.90
C PRO A 67 8.48 -11.95 10.23
N THR A 68 7.99 -12.36 11.39
CA THR A 68 7.87 -13.77 11.78
C THR A 68 6.42 -14.22 11.69
N ASP A 69 6.21 -15.52 11.47
CA ASP A 69 4.86 -16.09 11.37
C ASP A 69 4.03 -15.84 12.63
N SER A 70 4.65 -15.93 13.82
CA SER A 70 3.97 -15.63 15.09
C SER A 70 3.48 -14.18 15.16
N LEU A 71 4.30 -13.21 14.71
CA LEU A 71 3.90 -11.80 14.69
C LEU A 71 2.72 -11.58 13.73
N LEU A 72 2.81 -12.15 12.52
CA LEU A 72 1.77 -12.00 11.50
C LEU A 72 0.46 -12.67 11.91
N THR A 73 0.55 -13.84 12.54
CA THR A 73 -0.60 -14.58 13.11
C THR A 73 -1.25 -13.75 14.21
N GLY A 74 -0.48 -13.24 15.17
CA GLY A 74 -1.01 -12.41 16.26
C GLY A 74 -1.69 -11.13 15.79
N TRP A 75 -1.26 -10.52 14.68
CA TRP A 75 -2.00 -9.41 14.06
C TRP A 75 -3.32 -9.84 13.42
N SER A 76 -3.35 -11.01 12.80
CA SER A 76 -4.54 -11.54 12.14
C SER A 76 -5.64 -11.87 13.16
N GLU A 77 -5.25 -12.44 14.32
CA GLU A 77 -6.16 -12.80 15.41
C GLU A 77 -6.88 -11.60 16.06
N VAL A 78 -6.30 -10.40 15.96
CA VAL A 78 -6.83 -9.19 16.62
C VAL A 78 -7.41 -8.18 15.65
N THR A 79 -7.58 -8.54 14.37
CA THR A 79 -8.14 -7.66 13.34
C THR A 79 -9.30 -8.33 12.61
N LEU A 80 -10.15 -7.53 11.97
CA LEU A 80 -11.33 -8.01 11.24
C LEU A 80 -10.92 -8.75 9.95
N ASP A 81 -11.72 -9.71 9.50
CA ASP A 81 -11.43 -10.51 8.29
C ASP A 81 -11.23 -9.67 7.02
N HIS A 82 -11.92 -8.53 6.94
CA HIS A 82 -11.83 -7.61 5.80
C HIS A 82 -10.68 -6.59 5.93
N PHE A 83 -10.01 -6.53 7.08
CA PHE A 83 -8.87 -5.65 7.30
C PHE A 83 -7.68 -6.11 6.44
N ARG A 84 -6.91 -5.16 5.90
CA ARG A 84 -5.77 -5.46 5.02
C ARG A 84 -4.47 -4.90 5.56
N PHE A 85 -3.40 -5.66 5.41
CA PHE A 85 -2.07 -5.25 5.79
C PHE A 85 -1.22 -5.07 4.55
N THR A 86 -0.58 -3.91 4.43
CA THR A 86 0.53 -3.72 3.51
C THR A 86 1.83 -3.89 4.28
N LEU A 87 2.72 -4.76 3.81
CA LEU A 87 4.02 -4.97 4.43
C LEU A 87 5.09 -4.26 3.62
N LYS A 88 5.84 -3.36 4.26
CA LYS A 88 6.99 -2.72 3.62
C LYS A 88 8.15 -3.68 3.56
N ALA A 89 8.75 -3.84 2.39
CA ALA A 89 9.89 -4.72 2.19
C ALA A 89 11.07 -4.32 3.08
N PRO A 90 11.80 -5.27 3.68
CA PRO A 90 12.97 -5.00 4.49
C PRO A 90 13.98 -4.06 3.82
N ARG A 91 14.50 -3.09 4.59
CA ARG A 91 15.53 -2.13 4.19
C ARG A 91 16.76 -2.82 3.59
N ARG A 92 17.07 -4.02 4.08
CA ARG A 92 18.16 -4.85 3.56
C ARG A 92 17.99 -5.20 2.08
N ILE A 93 16.75 -5.35 1.59
CA ILE A 93 16.44 -5.62 0.18
C ILE A 93 16.51 -4.33 -0.65
N THR A 94 15.80 -3.28 -0.23
CA THR A 94 15.58 -2.11 -1.09
C THR A 94 16.65 -1.02 -0.99
N HIS A 95 17.28 -0.86 0.19
CA HIS A 95 18.24 0.23 0.44
C HIS A 95 19.69 -0.23 0.55
N ILE A 96 19.93 -1.42 1.12
CA ILE A 96 21.29 -1.94 1.32
C ILE A 96 21.70 -2.75 0.09
N ALA A 97 21.03 -3.87 -0.19
CA ALA A 97 21.29 -4.70 -1.37
C ALA A 97 20.90 -3.99 -2.67
N ARG A 98 19.98 -3.02 -2.59
CA ARG A 98 19.48 -2.25 -3.75
C ARG A 98 19.06 -3.18 -4.88
N LEU A 99 18.27 -4.19 -4.50
CA LEU A 99 17.70 -5.23 -5.37
C LEU A 99 18.70 -6.26 -5.96
N ARG A 100 19.97 -6.27 -5.56
CA ARG A 100 20.99 -7.20 -6.08
C ARG A 100 21.27 -8.33 -5.09
N GLY A 101 21.42 -9.57 -5.56
CA GLY A 101 21.85 -10.71 -4.73
C GLY A 101 21.01 -10.88 -3.46
N CYS A 102 19.69 -10.71 -3.59
CA CYS A 102 18.75 -10.67 -2.47
C CYS A 102 17.68 -11.77 -2.55
N GLU A 103 17.94 -12.82 -3.31
CA GLU A 103 17.04 -13.92 -3.62
C GLU A 103 16.47 -14.57 -2.36
N GLU A 104 17.35 -14.94 -1.43
CA GLU A 104 16.95 -15.56 -0.18
C GLU A 104 16.10 -14.60 0.67
N MET A 105 16.49 -13.33 0.78
CA MET A 105 15.76 -12.33 1.55
C MET A 105 14.38 -12.02 0.97
N VAL A 106 14.26 -12.00 -0.36
CA VAL A 106 12.99 -11.81 -1.07
C VAL A 106 12.10 -13.02 -0.88
N SER A 107 12.65 -14.23 -1.00
CA SER A 107 11.93 -15.48 -0.78
C SER A 107 11.38 -15.56 0.65
N GLU A 108 12.23 -15.30 1.65
CA GLU A 108 11.85 -15.27 3.07
C GLU A 108 10.74 -14.23 3.33
N PHE A 109 10.91 -13.00 2.85
CA PHE A 109 9.92 -11.94 3.03
C PHE A 109 8.58 -12.28 2.35
N CYS A 110 8.63 -12.76 1.11
CA CYS A 110 7.43 -13.07 0.35
C CYS A 110 6.69 -14.27 0.95
N GLY A 111 7.43 -15.30 1.39
CA GLY A 111 6.91 -16.48 2.07
C GLY A 111 6.22 -16.11 3.39
N ALA A 112 6.93 -15.39 4.27
CA ALA A 112 6.36 -14.92 5.54
C ALA A 112 5.10 -14.08 5.31
N ALA A 113 5.14 -13.11 4.38
CA ALA A 113 3.98 -12.29 4.05
C ALA A 113 2.78 -13.09 3.52
N GLN A 114 3.03 -14.20 2.81
CA GLN A 114 1.98 -15.03 2.21
C GLN A 114 1.12 -15.73 3.26
N THR A 115 1.64 -15.99 4.45
CA THR A 115 0.91 -16.63 5.58
C THR A 115 -0.35 -15.85 5.98
N ARG A 116 -0.42 -14.55 5.68
CA ARG A 116 -1.60 -13.71 5.93
C ARG A 116 -2.78 -13.99 5.01
N GLY A 117 -2.58 -14.75 3.93
CA GLY A 117 -3.63 -15.10 2.97
C GLY A 117 -4.46 -13.89 2.50
N ALA A 118 -5.77 -13.95 2.73
CA ALA A 118 -6.71 -12.93 2.29
C ALA A 118 -6.50 -11.55 2.93
N GLN A 119 -5.86 -11.47 4.11
CA GLN A 119 -5.59 -10.20 4.79
C GLN A 119 -4.34 -9.47 4.25
N LEU A 120 -3.57 -10.07 3.34
CA LEU A 120 -2.47 -9.37 2.67
C LEU A 120 -3.01 -8.40 1.62
N GLY A 121 -2.72 -7.12 1.80
CA GLY A 121 -3.01 -6.04 0.84
C GLY A 121 -2.00 -6.04 -0.31
N VAL A 122 -0.84 -5.42 -0.08
CA VAL A 122 0.30 -5.46 -1.02
C VAL A 122 1.62 -5.62 -0.26
N ARG A 123 2.67 -6.03 -0.97
CA ARG A 123 4.06 -5.88 -0.53
C ARG A 123 4.62 -4.59 -1.12
N LEU A 124 5.03 -3.63 -0.29
CA LEU A 124 5.56 -2.35 -0.76
C LEU A 124 7.09 -2.40 -0.87
N PHE A 125 7.60 -2.28 -2.08
CA PHE A 125 9.02 -2.09 -2.36
C PHE A 125 9.30 -0.60 -2.61
N GLN A 126 9.67 0.12 -1.55
CA GLN A 126 10.09 1.50 -1.65
C GLN A 126 11.59 1.60 -1.86
N LEU A 127 12.01 2.21 -2.97
CA LEU A 127 13.41 2.43 -3.31
C LEU A 127 13.89 3.79 -2.79
N PRO A 128 15.15 3.90 -2.30
CA PRO A 128 15.68 5.16 -1.80
C PRO A 128 15.88 6.18 -2.91
N PRO A 129 15.89 7.49 -2.58
CA PRO A 129 16.13 8.56 -3.56
C PRO A 129 17.53 8.50 -4.18
N SER A 130 18.50 7.87 -3.51
CA SER A 130 19.86 7.67 -4.03
C SER A 130 19.99 6.47 -4.97
N PHE A 131 18.88 5.76 -5.26
CA PHE A 131 18.89 4.68 -6.24
C PHE A 131 18.56 5.20 -7.64
N GLU A 132 19.59 5.37 -8.45
CA GLU A 132 19.48 5.73 -9.86
C GLU A 132 18.79 4.64 -10.69
N LYS A 133 18.11 5.06 -11.77
CA LYS A 133 17.42 4.16 -12.69
C LYS A 133 18.42 3.18 -13.29
N ASN A 134 18.18 1.90 -13.06
CA ASN A 134 18.95 0.80 -13.65
C ASN A 134 17.98 -0.33 -14.00
N LEU A 135 17.60 -0.38 -15.28
CA LEU A 135 16.63 -1.35 -15.77
C LEU A 135 17.14 -2.78 -15.73
N ALA A 136 18.43 -3.01 -15.94
CA ALA A 136 19.01 -4.35 -15.88
C ALA A 136 18.84 -4.98 -14.49
N VAL A 137 19.16 -4.23 -13.44
CA VAL A 137 18.97 -4.66 -12.04
C VAL A 137 17.49 -4.85 -11.70
N PHE A 138 16.62 -4.00 -12.26
CA PHE A 138 15.19 -4.09 -12.03
C PHE A 138 14.58 -5.33 -12.71
N ASP A 139 14.99 -5.62 -13.94
CA ASP A 139 14.57 -6.78 -14.72
C ASP A 139 15.07 -8.09 -14.08
N GLU A 140 16.31 -8.10 -13.58
CA GLU A 140 16.87 -9.21 -12.79
C GLU A 140 16.06 -9.44 -11.51
N PHE A 141 15.78 -8.37 -10.74
CA PHE A 141 14.96 -8.46 -9.53
C PHE A 141 13.56 -9.01 -9.79
N PHE A 142 12.97 -8.72 -10.94
CA PHE A 142 11.70 -9.32 -11.33
C PHE A 142 11.82 -10.82 -11.59
N GLY A 143 12.97 -11.33 -12.03
CA GLY A 143 13.25 -12.77 -12.08
C GLY A 143 13.26 -13.43 -10.69
N ILE A 144 13.60 -12.67 -9.65
CA ILE A 144 13.68 -13.13 -8.25
C ILE A 144 12.30 -13.16 -7.58
N LEU A 145 11.40 -12.24 -7.94
CA LEU A 145 10.07 -12.16 -7.33
C LEU A 145 9.26 -13.44 -7.60
N PRO A 146 8.66 -14.07 -6.57
CA PRO A 146 7.78 -15.19 -6.78
C PRO A 146 6.60 -14.84 -7.72
N PRO A 147 6.18 -15.75 -8.60
CA PRO A 147 5.03 -15.53 -9.48
C PRO A 147 3.76 -15.22 -8.69
N GLY A 148 2.91 -14.32 -9.22
CA GLY A 148 1.62 -13.97 -8.61
C GLY A 148 1.72 -13.08 -7.37
N VAL A 149 2.91 -12.59 -7.01
CA VAL A 149 3.08 -11.64 -5.92
C VAL A 149 2.32 -10.34 -6.19
N ARG A 150 1.42 -10.00 -5.27
CA ARG A 150 0.78 -8.69 -5.23
C ARG A 150 1.70 -7.68 -4.55
N ALA A 151 2.35 -6.83 -5.33
CA ALA A 151 3.27 -5.81 -4.84
C ALA A 151 3.06 -4.43 -5.47
N ALA A 152 3.61 -3.40 -4.81
CA ALA A 152 3.68 -2.04 -5.28
C ALA A 152 5.13 -1.52 -5.18
N PHE A 153 5.57 -0.73 -6.16
CA PHE A 153 6.90 -0.12 -6.19
C PHE A 153 6.81 1.39 -6.02
N GLU A 154 7.51 1.94 -5.03
CA GLU A 154 7.60 3.38 -4.78
C GLU A 154 9.00 3.87 -5.14
N PHE A 155 9.08 4.70 -6.17
CA PHE A 155 10.33 5.29 -6.64
C PHE A 155 10.48 6.72 -6.13
N ARG A 156 11.55 6.98 -5.39
CA ARG A 156 11.86 8.32 -4.82
C ARG A 156 12.84 9.13 -5.66
N HIS A 157 13.12 8.69 -6.89
CA HIS A 157 14.06 9.33 -7.81
C HIS A 157 13.41 9.45 -9.19
N THR A 158 13.24 10.69 -9.69
CA THR A 158 12.41 11.03 -10.85
C THR A 158 12.74 10.27 -12.14
N PRO A 159 14.00 9.94 -12.47
CA PRO A 159 14.31 9.10 -13.63
C PRO A 159 13.63 7.73 -13.68
N TRP A 160 13.13 7.19 -12.56
CA TRP A 160 12.31 5.97 -12.59
C TRP A 160 10.86 6.19 -13.06
N HIS A 161 10.41 7.44 -13.15
CA HIS A 161 9.07 7.80 -13.62
C HIS A 161 9.05 7.88 -15.15
N ASP A 162 9.42 6.78 -15.77
CA ASP A 162 9.63 6.65 -17.21
C ASP A 162 8.68 5.58 -17.77
N PRO A 163 8.13 5.76 -18.99
CA PRO A 163 7.29 4.76 -19.65
C PRO A 163 7.89 3.34 -19.64
N ASP A 164 9.21 3.20 -19.82
CA ASP A 164 9.86 1.89 -19.87
C ASP A 164 9.82 1.13 -18.52
N VAL A 165 9.74 1.83 -17.40
CA VAL A 165 9.56 1.27 -16.06
C VAL A 165 8.10 0.84 -15.88
N PHE A 166 7.16 1.68 -16.32
CA PHE A 166 5.73 1.41 -16.20
C PHE A 166 5.29 0.20 -17.05
N ASP A 167 5.88 0.04 -18.24
CA ASP A 167 5.62 -1.11 -19.12
C ASP A 167 6.11 -2.42 -18.49
N ARG A 168 7.27 -2.39 -17.82
CA ARG A 168 7.78 -3.56 -17.07
C ARG A 168 6.87 -3.93 -15.90
N LEU A 169 6.39 -2.92 -15.16
CA LEU A 169 5.40 -3.13 -14.09
C LEU A 169 4.10 -3.73 -14.64
N ARG A 170 3.59 -3.23 -15.79
CA ARG A 170 2.42 -3.81 -16.48
C ARG A 170 2.63 -5.26 -16.87
N ALA A 171 3.75 -5.56 -17.52
CA ALA A 171 4.06 -6.90 -18.01
C ALA A 171 4.09 -7.94 -16.87
N ARG A 172 4.50 -7.53 -15.66
CA ARG A 172 4.53 -8.38 -14.47
C ARG A 172 3.31 -8.26 -13.56
N ARG A 173 2.32 -7.44 -13.94
CA ARG A 173 1.16 -7.12 -13.11
C ARG A 173 1.56 -6.66 -11.70
N LEU A 174 2.45 -5.67 -11.62
CA LEU A 174 2.89 -5.01 -10.40
C LEU A 174 2.40 -3.56 -10.36
N ALA A 175 2.04 -3.04 -9.19
CA ALA A 175 1.58 -1.65 -9.08
C ALA A 175 2.74 -0.66 -9.01
N LEU A 176 2.54 0.50 -9.63
CA LEU A 176 3.22 1.73 -9.22
C LEU A 176 2.56 2.23 -7.92
N CYS A 177 3.36 2.55 -6.90
CA CYS A 177 2.91 3.36 -5.77
C CYS A 177 2.80 4.81 -6.24
N VAL A 178 1.57 5.31 -6.34
CA VAL A 178 1.32 6.73 -6.61
C VAL A 178 1.55 7.48 -5.30
N ALA A 179 2.78 7.97 -5.13
CA ALA A 179 3.16 8.72 -3.95
C ALA A 179 2.98 10.21 -4.19
N ASP A 180 2.57 10.90 -3.13
CA ASP A 180 2.41 12.35 -3.10
C ASP A 180 3.06 12.92 -1.85
N SER A 181 3.79 14.01 -2.01
CA SER A 181 4.53 14.68 -0.94
C SER A 181 4.92 16.08 -1.39
N GLU A 182 5.29 16.94 -0.43
CA GLU A 182 5.78 18.31 -0.68
C GLU A 182 6.88 18.41 -1.76
N ARG A 183 7.64 17.32 -1.99
CA ARG A 183 8.79 17.30 -2.90
C ARG A 183 8.52 16.63 -4.24
N MET A 184 7.44 15.85 -4.35
CA MET A 184 7.22 14.97 -5.51
C MET A 184 5.78 14.43 -5.51
N THR A 185 5.14 14.54 -6.67
CA THR A 185 3.93 13.79 -7.03
C THR A 185 4.28 12.81 -8.14
N THR A 186 3.99 11.53 -7.92
CA THR A 186 4.24 10.44 -8.86
C THR A 186 3.18 10.45 -9.96
N PRO A 187 3.51 10.16 -11.24
CA PRO A 187 2.51 9.95 -12.28
C PRO A 187 1.43 8.95 -11.86
N THR A 188 0.18 9.21 -12.26
CA THR A 188 -0.99 8.38 -11.93
C THR A 188 -1.15 7.21 -12.91
N GLU A 189 -0.05 6.52 -13.20
CA GLU A 189 -0.04 5.39 -14.12
C GLU A 189 -0.67 4.13 -13.52
N VAL A 190 -1.41 3.42 -14.37
CA VAL A 190 -2.13 2.21 -13.96
C VAL A 190 -1.49 1.00 -14.62
N ALA A 191 -0.69 0.28 -13.84
CA ALA A 191 -0.04 -0.94 -14.31
C ALA A 191 -0.86 -2.22 -14.08
N VAL A 192 -1.89 -2.17 -13.22
CA VAL A 192 -2.58 -3.36 -12.69
C VAL A 192 -4.04 -3.12 -12.29
N PRO A 193 -4.83 -4.19 -12.09
CA PRO A 193 -6.16 -4.15 -11.47
C PRO A 193 -6.16 -3.74 -9.98
N TYR A 194 -5.16 -3.02 -9.49
CA TYR A 194 -5.23 -2.42 -8.15
C TYR A 194 -4.46 -1.10 -8.13
N GLY A 195 -4.71 -0.29 -7.10
CA GLY A 195 -4.00 0.96 -6.88
C GLY A 195 -3.39 0.97 -5.50
N TYR A 196 -2.20 1.55 -5.39
CA TYR A 196 -1.56 1.82 -4.10
C TYR A 196 -1.13 3.28 -4.07
N PHE A 197 -1.57 4.01 -3.05
CA PHE A 197 -1.30 5.44 -2.88
C PHE A 197 -0.60 5.69 -1.55
N GLY A 198 0.55 6.36 -1.62
CA GLY A 198 1.30 6.82 -0.46
C GLY A 198 1.19 8.34 -0.34
N LEU A 199 0.14 8.84 0.32
CA LEU A 199 -0.08 10.27 0.50
C LEU A 199 0.65 10.73 1.76
N ARG A 200 1.70 11.52 1.60
CA ARG A 200 2.67 11.86 2.65
C ARG A 200 2.86 13.37 2.83
N ASP A 201 2.03 14.21 2.20
CA ASP A 201 2.05 15.65 2.46
C ASP A 201 1.64 15.95 3.92
N GLN A 202 2.25 16.96 4.53
CA GLN A 202 1.89 17.39 5.89
C GLN A 202 0.52 18.07 5.93
N VAL A 203 0.08 18.69 4.82
CA VAL A 203 -1.17 19.44 4.77
C VAL A 203 -1.91 19.13 3.48
N TYR A 204 -3.02 18.41 3.61
CA TYR A 204 -3.98 18.23 2.53
C TYR A 204 -5.15 19.20 2.70
N GLN A 205 -5.41 20.03 1.69
CA GLN A 205 -6.62 20.84 1.63
C GLN A 205 -7.81 19.99 1.16
N PRO A 206 -9.06 20.42 1.38
CA PRO A 206 -10.24 19.69 0.94
C PRO A 206 -10.22 19.33 -0.57
N ASP A 207 -9.70 20.22 -1.41
CA ASP A 207 -9.60 20.00 -2.86
C ASP A 207 -8.55 18.92 -3.21
N ASP A 208 -7.45 18.84 -2.47
CA ASP A 208 -6.47 17.76 -2.63
C ASP A 208 -7.09 16.41 -2.28
N ILE A 209 -7.84 16.36 -1.17
CA ILE A 209 -8.56 15.15 -0.74
C ILE A 209 -9.61 14.76 -1.78
N ALA A 210 -10.36 15.72 -2.32
CA ALA A 210 -11.35 15.48 -3.37
C ALA A 210 -10.68 14.92 -4.63
N ARG A 211 -9.54 15.48 -5.05
CA ARG A 211 -8.74 14.98 -6.17
C ARG A 211 -8.31 13.53 -5.94
N TRP A 212 -7.77 13.21 -4.76
CA TRP A 212 -7.35 11.84 -4.43
C TRP A 212 -8.53 10.88 -4.31
N HIS A 213 -9.68 11.34 -3.82
CA HIS A 213 -10.91 10.56 -3.80
C HIS A 213 -11.38 10.22 -5.22
N VAL A 214 -11.37 11.19 -6.15
CA VAL A 214 -11.72 10.94 -7.55
C VAL A 214 -10.73 9.96 -8.18
N LEU A 215 -9.42 10.22 -8.10
CA LEU A 215 -8.38 9.34 -8.65
C LEU A 215 -8.41 7.93 -8.05
N GLY A 216 -8.71 7.85 -6.76
CA GLY A 216 -8.91 6.63 -6.01
C GLY A 216 -10.23 5.93 -6.35
N ARG A 217 -11.19 6.57 -7.02
CA ARG A 217 -12.49 6.02 -7.43
C ARG A 217 -12.61 5.75 -8.93
N THR A 218 -11.82 6.41 -9.78
CA THR A 218 -11.78 6.18 -11.23
C THR A 218 -11.62 4.68 -11.55
N PRO A 219 -12.60 4.04 -12.21
CA PRO A 219 -12.51 2.63 -12.61
C PRO A 219 -11.23 2.35 -13.37
N ARG A 220 -10.58 1.24 -13.03
CA ARG A 220 -9.36 0.76 -13.70
C ARG A 220 -9.67 -0.66 -14.15
N ALA A 221 -9.39 -0.99 -15.40
CA ALA A 221 -9.74 -2.27 -15.97
C ALA A 221 -9.32 -3.43 -15.03
N GLY A 222 -10.30 -4.21 -14.57
CA GLY A 222 -10.11 -5.40 -13.73
C GLY A 222 -9.99 -5.21 -12.21
N ALA A 223 -10.20 -4.02 -11.64
CA ALA A 223 -9.79 -3.75 -10.25
C ALA A 223 -10.75 -4.14 -9.12
N LEU A 224 -10.25 -4.93 -8.14
CA LEU A 224 -11.05 -5.45 -7.00
C LEU A 224 -10.72 -4.83 -5.61
N SER A 225 -9.63 -4.06 -5.44
CA SER A 225 -9.36 -3.34 -4.17
C SER A 225 -8.24 -2.31 -4.28
N ARG A 226 -8.35 -1.21 -3.51
CA ARG A 226 -7.44 -0.05 -3.51
C ARG A 226 -6.99 0.28 -2.10
N VAL A 227 -5.77 0.77 -1.91
CA VAL A 227 -5.25 1.20 -0.61
C VAL A 227 -4.76 2.64 -0.71
N GLY A 228 -5.35 3.53 0.09
CA GLY A 228 -4.91 4.91 0.29
C GLY A 228 -4.41 5.10 1.72
N LEU A 229 -3.24 5.70 1.88
CA LEU A 229 -2.64 5.95 3.18
C LEU A 229 -2.58 7.45 3.44
N LEU A 230 -3.07 7.88 4.59
CA LEU A 230 -2.90 9.24 5.09
C LEU A 230 -1.66 9.32 6.00
N PRO A 231 -0.98 10.48 6.08
CA PRO A 231 0.17 10.65 6.95
C PRO A 231 -0.23 10.60 8.43
N GLY A 232 0.58 9.91 9.23
CA GLY A 232 0.48 9.96 10.68
C GLY A 232 1.08 11.25 11.22
N GLN A 233 0.25 12.14 11.74
CA GLN A 233 0.70 13.39 12.37
C GLN A 233 1.25 13.10 13.78
N GLY A 234 2.50 13.51 14.02
CA GLY A 234 3.10 13.70 15.35
C GLY A 234 3.99 14.94 15.30
N PRO A 235 4.00 15.82 16.33
CA PRO A 235 4.76 17.06 16.27
C PRO A 235 6.27 16.81 16.27
N LYS A 236 6.98 17.63 15.47
CA LYS A 236 8.44 17.60 15.28
C LYS A 236 9.16 17.78 16.63
N ARG A 237 10.02 16.83 17.01
CA ARG A 237 11.18 17.16 17.84
C ARG A 237 12.25 17.73 16.91
N GLY A 238 12.49 19.04 17.00
CA GLY A 238 13.65 19.66 16.39
C GLY A 238 14.91 18.96 16.86
N HIS A 239 15.81 18.65 15.93
CA HIS A 239 17.22 18.47 16.25
C HIS A 239 17.95 19.63 15.61
N ALA A 240 18.64 20.35 16.49
CA ALA A 240 19.53 21.43 16.18
C ALA A 240 20.63 20.98 15.22
N THR A 241 21.00 21.90 14.36
CA THR A 241 22.32 22.03 13.76
C THR A 241 23.41 21.87 14.81
N ASP A 242 24.35 20.98 14.56
CA ASP A 242 25.77 21.31 14.34
C ASP A 242 26.40 20.24 13.43
#